data_AF-D8M7P8-F1
#
_entry.id   AF-D8M7P8-F1
#
_cell.length_a   1.000
_cell.length_b   1.000
_cell.length_c   1.000
_cell.angle_alpha   90.00
_cell.angle_beta   90.00
_cell.angle_gamma   90.00
#
_symmetry.space_group_name_H-M   'P 1'
#
loop_
_entity.id
_entity.type
_entity.pdbx_description
1 polymer ?
#
loop_
_entity_poly.entity_id
_entity_poly.type
_entity_poly.pdbx_seq_one_letter_code
_entity_poly.pdbx_strand_id
1 'polypeptide(L)'
;MQESQGDASVLEELFKKYSIDVNAYDSSGLTLLHHAAMLGYDDSIYVLFQYGANLNQLTVTNKSVAAVASEAGFENTAQFVSTLCEENNAFLTAIQNRDLEYIKAHDKCPDCKFYRTANGLFPLHYACNLAAYEIVNELLSVGFDPNQPDSFGRTPLHWAALLLDWDLFSTLISHGSDLQARSLTGKTPVCLCYHFLKDTPSSDFSSLCDAVSPVSPFHG
;
A
#
# COMPACT_ATOMS: atom_id res chain seq x y z
N MET A 1 9.36 -11.14 -33.10
CA MET A 1 8.37 -11.32 -32.01
C MET A 1 9.01 -12.27 -31.01
N GLN A 2 9.87 -11.74 -30.15
CA GLN A 2 10.62 -12.51 -29.17
C GLN A 2 10.99 -11.56 -28.04
N GLU A 3 10.91 -12.07 -26.80
CA GLU A 3 11.37 -11.44 -25.54
C GLU A 3 10.40 -10.44 -24.88
N SER A 4 9.29 -10.91 -24.29
CA SER A 4 8.57 -10.19 -23.21
C SER A 4 8.72 -10.86 -21.84
N GLN A 5 9.08 -12.16 -21.81
CA GLN A 5 9.19 -12.94 -20.58
C GLN A 5 10.49 -12.71 -19.78
N GLY A 6 11.55 -12.22 -20.44
CA GLY A 6 12.85 -11.98 -19.81
C GLY A 6 12.87 -10.73 -18.93
N ASP A 7 12.26 -9.63 -19.39
CA ASP A 7 12.41 -8.32 -18.76
C ASP A 7 11.64 -8.20 -17.44
N ALA A 8 10.42 -8.74 -17.37
CA ALA A 8 9.63 -8.73 -16.14
C ALA A 8 10.29 -9.54 -15.00
N SER A 9 10.87 -10.69 -15.34
CA SER A 9 11.59 -11.54 -14.37
C SER A 9 12.86 -10.84 -13.84
N VAL A 10 13.57 -10.11 -14.72
CA VAL A 10 14.74 -9.32 -14.32
C VAL A 10 14.32 -8.17 -13.42
N LEU A 11 13.24 -7.45 -13.73
CA LEU A 11 12.70 -6.39 -12.87
C LEU A 11 12.34 -6.92 -11.48
N GLU A 12 11.67 -8.06 -11.40
CA GLU A 12 11.36 -8.69 -10.12
C GLU A 12 12.62 -9.03 -9.31
N GLU A 13 13.64 -9.61 -9.94
CA GLU A 13 14.89 -9.95 -9.26
C GLU A 13 15.59 -8.69 -8.75
N LEU A 14 15.62 -7.63 -9.56
CA LEU A 14 16.21 -6.34 -9.20
C LEU A 14 15.48 -5.70 -8.01
N PHE A 15 14.15 -5.64 -8.03
CA PHE A 15 13.37 -5.04 -6.94
C PHE A 15 13.40 -5.85 -5.65
N LYS A 16 13.55 -7.18 -5.73
CA LYS A 16 13.75 -8.03 -4.53
C LYS A 16 15.12 -7.82 -3.90
N LYS A 17 16.16 -7.59 -4.70
CA LYS A 17 17.54 -7.54 -4.25
C LYS A 17 18.01 -6.15 -3.84
N TYR A 18 17.47 -5.11 -4.48
CA TYR A 18 17.93 -3.74 -4.30
C TYR A 18 16.76 -2.83 -3.93
N SER A 19 17.02 -1.87 -3.05
CA SER A 19 16.10 -0.77 -2.80
C SER A 19 16.15 0.21 -3.98
N ILE A 20 15.20 0.06 -4.90
CA ILE A 20 15.08 0.89 -6.10
C ILE A 20 13.86 1.80 -5.94
N ASP A 21 14.03 3.09 -6.22
CA ASP A 21 12.90 4.01 -6.35
C ASP A 21 12.21 3.78 -7.70
N VAL A 22 11.10 3.03 -7.69
CA VAL A 22 10.30 2.68 -8.86
C VAL A 22 9.68 3.92 -9.54
N ASN A 23 9.54 5.03 -8.80
CA ASN A 23 8.91 6.26 -9.27
C ASN A 23 9.92 7.33 -9.69
N ALA A 24 11.21 7.01 -9.72
CA ALA A 24 12.22 7.90 -10.28
C ALA A 24 11.88 8.23 -11.75
N TYR A 25 12.12 9.48 -12.14
CA TYR A 25 11.82 9.99 -13.47
C TYR A 25 13.00 10.78 -14.07
N ASP A 26 13.05 10.82 -15.40
CA ASP A 26 14.06 11.55 -16.14
C ASP A 26 13.73 13.05 -16.30
N SER A 27 14.53 13.81 -17.04
CA SER A 27 14.30 15.24 -17.28
C SER A 27 12.97 15.57 -17.98
N SER A 28 12.31 14.58 -18.57
CA SER A 28 11.02 14.70 -19.24
C SER A 28 9.84 14.21 -18.38
N GLY A 29 10.11 13.80 -17.14
CA GLY A 29 9.09 13.27 -16.24
C GLY A 29 8.68 11.84 -16.58
N LEU A 30 9.44 11.13 -17.43
CA LEU A 30 9.19 9.73 -17.74
C LEU A 30 9.75 8.86 -16.63
N THR A 31 8.87 8.07 -16.02
CA THR A 31 9.24 6.98 -15.11
C THR A 31 9.49 5.69 -15.88
N LEU A 32 10.05 4.68 -15.23
CA LEU A 32 10.19 3.34 -15.80
C LEU A 32 8.86 2.76 -16.31
N LEU A 33 7.76 3.10 -15.64
CA LEU A 33 6.40 2.74 -16.04
C LEU A 33 6.00 3.36 -17.40
N HIS A 34 6.36 4.62 -17.63
CA HIS A 34 6.12 5.26 -18.94
C HIS A 34 6.90 4.56 -20.05
N HIS A 35 8.18 4.24 -19.81
CA HIS A 35 8.99 3.54 -20.80
C HIS A 35 8.44 2.14 -21.13
N ALA A 36 7.99 1.38 -20.13
CA ALA A 36 7.36 0.08 -20.34
C ALA A 36 6.06 0.22 -21.18
N ALA A 37 5.27 1.26 -20.92
CA ALA A 37 4.06 1.56 -21.67
C ALA A 37 4.33 1.97 -23.13
N MET A 38 5.40 2.75 -23.37
CA MET A 38 5.85 3.11 -24.73
C MET A 38 6.30 1.92 -25.57
N LEU A 39 6.63 0.79 -24.93
CA LEU A 39 7.14 -0.41 -25.59
C LEU A 39 6.11 -1.55 -25.62
N GLY A 40 4.93 -1.34 -25.01
CA GLY A 40 3.88 -2.36 -24.91
C GLY A 40 4.23 -3.53 -23.99
N TYR A 41 5.03 -3.31 -22.95
CA TYR A 41 5.48 -4.36 -22.03
C TYR A 41 4.51 -4.53 -20.86
N ASP A 42 3.34 -5.12 -21.13
CA ASP A 42 2.25 -5.30 -20.16
C ASP A 42 2.69 -6.06 -18.89
N ASP A 43 3.49 -7.12 -19.03
CA ASP A 43 4.03 -7.88 -17.88
C ASP A 43 4.93 -7.00 -17.00
N SER A 44 5.77 -6.17 -17.61
CA SER A 44 6.65 -5.24 -16.88
C SER A 44 5.84 -4.15 -16.20
N ILE A 45 4.81 -3.63 -16.85
CA ILE A 45 3.86 -2.68 -16.26
C ILE A 45 3.22 -3.28 -15.01
N TYR A 46 2.78 -4.53 -15.09
CA TYR A 46 2.15 -5.21 -13.96
C TYR A 46 3.12 -5.43 -12.80
N VAL A 47 4.36 -5.86 -13.06
CA VAL A 47 5.41 -5.95 -12.04
C VAL A 47 5.66 -4.57 -11.42
N LEU A 48 5.85 -3.52 -12.24
CA LEU A 48 6.08 -2.17 -11.75
C LEU A 48 4.94 -1.69 -10.84
N PHE A 49 3.68 -1.96 -11.23
CA PHE A 49 2.51 -1.68 -10.42
C PHE A 49 2.56 -2.38 -9.05
N GLN A 50 2.88 -3.68 -9.01
CA GLN A 50 3.01 -4.43 -7.75
C GLN A 50 4.07 -3.84 -6.80
N TYR A 51 5.16 -3.33 -7.35
CA TYR A 51 6.24 -2.67 -6.59
C TYR A 51 5.99 -1.17 -6.34
N GLY A 52 4.78 -0.66 -6.62
CA GLY A 52 4.34 0.67 -6.22
C GLY A 52 4.62 1.78 -7.24
N ALA A 53 4.70 1.44 -8.52
CA ALA A 53 4.72 2.45 -9.59
C ALA A 53 3.42 3.27 -9.58
N ASN A 54 3.56 4.59 -9.63
CA ASN A 54 2.45 5.52 -9.65
C ASN A 54 1.82 5.58 -11.06
N LEU A 55 0.67 4.90 -11.21
CA LEU A 55 -0.11 4.88 -12.46
C LEU A 55 -0.61 6.26 -12.90
N ASN A 56 -0.77 7.19 -11.94
CA ASN A 56 -1.26 8.54 -12.18
C ASN A 56 -0.13 9.56 -12.44
N GLN A 57 1.13 9.12 -12.50
CA GLN A 57 2.25 10.01 -12.79
C GLN A 57 2.10 10.60 -14.19
N LEU A 58 2.21 11.93 -14.28
CA LEU A 58 2.20 12.65 -15.55
C LEU A 58 3.61 13.02 -15.98
N THR A 59 3.85 13.01 -17.29
CA THR A 59 5.04 13.59 -17.91
C THR A 59 5.04 15.12 -17.78
N VAL A 60 6.17 15.77 -18.12
CA VAL A 60 6.24 17.25 -18.18
C VAL A 60 5.25 17.86 -19.18
N THR A 61 4.74 17.05 -20.13
CA THR A 61 3.72 17.45 -21.11
C THR A 61 2.29 17.12 -20.66
N ASN A 62 2.07 16.79 -19.38
CA ASN A 62 0.79 16.39 -18.80
C ASN A 62 0.15 15.17 -19.46
N LYS A 63 0.98 14.24 -19.97
CA LYS A 63 0.49 12.97 -20.52
C LYS A 63 0.53 11.89 -19.45
N SER A 64 -0.55 11.11 -19.37
CA SER A 64 -0.61 9.91 -18.55
C SER A 64 0.17 8.76 -19.19
N VAL A 65 0.45 7.72 -18.41
CA VAL A 65 1.08 6.48 -18.89
C VAL A 65 0.28 5.87 -20.06
N ALA A 66 -1.05 5.84 -19.95
CA ALA A 66 -1.92 5.34 -21.01
C ALA A 66 -1.86 6.19 -22.30
N ALA A 67 -1.85 7.52 -22.17
CA ALA A 67 -1.73 8.41 -23.32
C ALA A 67 -0.41 8.22 -24.06
N VAL A 68 0.69 8.03 -23.31
CA VAL A 68 2.01 7.75 -23.88
C VAL A 68 2.04 6.40 -24.62
N ALA A 69 1.37 5.36 -24.10
CA ALA A 69 1.23 4.07 -24.81
C ALA A 69 0.43 4.20 -26.12
N SER A 70 -0.70 4.91 -26.10
CA SER A 70 -1.52 5.15 -27.30
C SER A 70 -0.74 5.95 -28.36
N GLU A 71 -0.02 6.99 -27.97
CA GLU A 71 0.83 7.77 -28.90
C GLU A 71 1.96 6.93 -29.53
N ALA A 72 2.46 5.93 -28.80
CA ALA A 72 3.43 4.97 -29.32
C ALA A 72 2.80 3.86 -30.19
N GLY A 73 1.47 3.81 -30.30
CA GLY A 73 0.71 2.84 -31.09
C GLY A 73 0.32 1.56 -30.33
N PHE A 74 0.49 1.52 -29.01
CA PHE A 74 0.16 0.36 -28.15
C PHE A 74 -1.21 0.55 -27.47
N GLU A 75 -2.28 0.55 -28.26
CA GLU A 75 -3.64 0.81 -27.77
C GLU A 75 -4.15 -0.21 -26.73
N ASN A 76 -3.79 -1.50 -26.87
CA ASN A 76 -4.17 -2.51 -25.88
C ASN A 76 -3.51 -2.25 -24.53
N THR A 77 -2.22 -1.88 -24.53
CA THR A 77 -1.47 -1.48 -23.33
C THR A 77 -2.06 -0.21 -22.73
N ALA A 78 -2.43 0.77 -23.56
CA ALA A 78 -3.09 2.00 -23.11
C ALA A 78 -4.42 1.69 -22.39
N GLN A 79 -5.23 0.79 -22.97
CA GLN A 79 -6.49 0.35 -22.37
C GLN A 79 -6.25 -0.42 -21.06
N PHE A 80 -5.28 -1.33 -21.02
CA PHE A 80 -4.91 -2.07 -19.83
C PHE A 80 -4.52 -1.14 -18.67
N VAL A 81 -3.63 -0.18 -18.92
CA VAL A 81 -3.21 0.80 -17.92
C VAL A 81 -4.37 1.69 -17.47
N SER A 82 -5.24 2.09 -18.40
CA SER A 82 -6.42 2.90 -18.08
C SER A 82 -7.39 2.16 -17.16
N THR A 83 -7.70 0.90 -17.48
CA THR A 83 -8.57 0.06 -16.64
C THR A 83 -7.97 -0.14 -15.25
N LEU A 84 -6.68 -0.45 -15.16
CA LEU A 84 -6.01 -0.61 -13.85
C LEU A 84 -6.05 0.68 -13.01
N CYS A 85 -5.89 1.83 -13.66
CA CYS A 85 -5.98 3.14 -13.01
C CYS A 85 -7.41 3.45 -12.52
N GLU A 86 -8.41 3.18 -13.35
CA GLU A 86 -9.83 3.35 -13.02
C GLU A 86 -10.24 2.48 -11.83
N GLU A 87 -9.83 1.20 -11.83
CA GLU A 87 -10.11 0.27 -10.73
C GLU A 87 -9.42 0.68 -9.42
N ASN A 88 -8.15 1.10 -9.47
CA ASN A 88 -7.44 1.65 -8.32
C ASN A 88 -8.17 2.86 -7.73
N ASN A 89 -8.54 3.82 -8.58
CA ASN A 89 -9.22 5.05 -8.16
C ASN A 89 -10.63 4.76 -7.62
N ALA A 90 -11.37 3.86 -8.26
CA ALA A 90 -12.72 3.46 -7.82
C ALA A 90 -12.68 2.78 -6.46
N PHE A 91 -11.74 1.86 -6.24
CA PHE A 91 -11.57 1.17 -4.96
C PHE A 91 -11.19 2.15 -3.83
N LEU A 92 -10.27 3.08 -4.08
CA LEU A 92 -9.92 4.10 -3.10
C LEU A 92 -11.08 5.07 -2.80
N THR A 93 -11.88 5.40 -3.81
CA THR A 93 -13.10 6.21 -3.64
C THR A 93 -14.14 5.47 -2.79
N ALA A 94 -14.29 4.16 -2.98
CA ALA A 94 -15.17 3.32 -2.17
C ALA A 94 -14.73 3.33 -0.69
N ILE A 95 -13.43 3.23 -0.40
CA ILE A 95 -12.90 3.37 0.96
C ILE A 95 -13.24 4.74 1.54
N GLN A 96 -13.01 5.82 0.79
CA GLN A 96 -13.30 7.17 1.24
C GLN A 96 -14.79 7.38 1.56
N ASN A 97 -15.67 6.80 0.74
CA ASN A 97 -17.12 6.87 0.90
C ASN A 97 -17.66 5.84 1.91
N ARG A 98 -16.79 4.99 2.48
CA ARG A 98 -17.16 3.88 3.38
C ARG A 98 -18.17 2.91 2.74
N ASP A 99 -18.03 2.69 1.44
CA ASP A 99 -18.88 1.76 0.67
C ASP A 99 -18.43 0.31 0.90
N LEU A 100 -18.95 -0.27 1.98
CA LEU A 100 -18.62 -1.63 2.40
C LEU A 100 -19.06 -2.69 1.38
N GLU A 101 -20.15 -2.46 0.66
CA GLU A 101 -20.68 -3.41 -0.33
C GLU A 101 -19.73 -3.50 -1.53
N TYR A 102 -19.22 -2.35 -1.99
CA TYR A 102 -18.20 -2.33 -3.03
C TYR A 102 -16.93 -3.08 -2.61
N ILE A 103 -16.41 -2.83 -1.40
CA ILE A 103 -15.20 -3.51 -0.91
C ILE A 103 -15.40 -5.03 -0.83
N LYS A 104 -16.57 -5.48 -0.33
CA LYS A 104 -16.94 -6.90 -0.29
C LYS A 104 -17.02 -7.55 -1.66
N ALA A 105 -17.60 -6.85 -2.64
CA ALA A 105 -17.70 -7.33 -4.01
C ALA A 105 -16.30 -7.51 -4.65
N HIS A 106 -15.30 -6.78 -4.18
CA HIS A 106 -13.93 -6.81 -4.68
C HIS A 106 -12.97 -7.72 -3.88
N ASP A 107 -13.48 -8.53 -2.95
CA ASP A 107 -12.70 -9.52 -2.16
C ASP A 107 -11.80 -10.42 -3.02
N LYS A 108 -12.29 -10.80 -4.21
CA LYS A 108 -11.57 -11.70 -5.13
C LYS A 108 -10.59 -11.00 -6.07
N CYS A 109 -10.49 -9.68 -6.04
CA CYS A 109 -9.56 -8.93 -6.89
C CYS A 109 -8.16 -9.00 -6.27
N PRO A 110 -7.19 -9.75 -6.82
CA PRO A 110 -5.84 -9.81 -6.25
C PRO A 110 -5.13 -8.45 -6.32
N ASP A 111 -5.47 -7.64 -7.32
CA ASP A 111 -4.83 -6.36 -7.61
C ASP A 111 -5.14 -5.30 -6.57
N CYS A 112 -6.25 -5.43 -5.84
CA CYS A 112 -6.65 -4.45 -4.85
C CYS A 112 -5.62 -4.27 -3.72
N LYS A 113 -4.78 -5.27 -3.46
CA LYS A 113 -3.69 -5.22 -2.48
C LYS A 113 -2.53 -4.32 -2.94
N PHE A 114 -2.39 -4.12 -4.24
CA PHE A 114 -1.36 -3.28 -4.87
C PHE A 114 -1.83 -1.86 -5.19
N TYR A 115 -3.12 -1.55 -4.98
CA TYR A 115 -3.66 -0.19 -5.11
C TYR A 115 -3.00 0.82 -4.19
N ARG A 116 -2.84 2.04 -4.66
CA ARG A 116 -2.14 3.12 -3.94
C ARG A 116 -2.79 4.46 -4.17
N THR A 117 -2.88 5.24 -3.10
CA THR A 117 -3.19 6.66 -3.19
C THR A 117 -2.07 7.42 -3.89
N ALA A 118 -2.31 8.66 -4.31
CA ALA A 118 -1.29 9.53 -4.88
C ALA A 118 -0.07 9.76 -3.95
N ASN A 119 -0.25 9.58 -2.64
CA ASN A 119 0.82 9.69 -1.64
C ASN A 119 1.53 8.36 -1.36
N GLY A 120 1.22 7.30 -2.12
CA GLY A 120 1.83 5.98 -1.98
C GLY A 120 1.27 5.13 -0.83
N LEU A 121 0.11 5.48 -0.27
CA LEU A 121 -0.51 4.69 0.80
C LEU A 121 -1.28 3.51 0.22
N PHE A 122 -1.09 2.32 0.81
CA PHE A 122 -1.94 1.17 0.55
C PHE A 122 -3.38 1.43 1.04
N PRO A 123 -4.37 0.67 0.56
CA PRO A 123 -5.77 0.90 0.91
C PRO A 123 -6.02 0.73 2.41
N LEU A 124 -5.36 -0.23 3.06
CA LEU A 124 -5.45 -0.41 4.51
C LEU A 124 -4.91 0.80 5.30
N HIS A 125 -3.76 1.36 4.91
CA HIS A 125 -3.25 2.60 5.50
C HIS A 125 -4.20 3.77 5.30
N TYR A 126 -4.81 3.86 4.11
CA TYR A 126 -5.76 4.92 3.80
C TYR A 126 -7.04 4.79 4.65
N ALA A 127 -7.57 3.58 4.82
CA ALA A 127 -8.71 3.32 5.71
C ALA A 127 -8.39 3.66 7.18
N CYS A 128 -7.18 3.32 7.66
CA CYS A 128 -6.69 3.73 8.98
C CYS A 128 -6.64 5.26 9.12
N ASN A 129 -6.10 5.97 8.12
CA ASN A 129 -6.02 7.44 8.14
C ASN A 129 -7.39 8.12 8.19
N LEU A 130 -8.43 7.48 7.63
CA LEU A 130 -9.81 7.96 7.62
C LEU A 130 -10.62 7.55 8.87
N ALA A 131 -10.02 6.81 9.82
CA ALA A 131 -10.71 6.20 10.96
C ALA A 131 -12.00 5.45 10.54
N ALA A 132 -11.92 4.68 9.45
CA ALA A 132 -13.02 3.90 8.90
C ALA A 132 -12.94 2.45 9.40
N TYR A 133 -13.25 2.22 10.68
CA TYR A 133 -13.05 0.93 11.36
C TYR A 133 -13.76 -0.24 10.68
N GLU A 134 -14.96 -0.04 10.15
CA GLU A 134 -15.70 -1.09 9.44
C GLU A 134 -14.97 -1.51 8.17
N ILE A 135 -14.39 -0.54 7.44
CA ILE A 135 -13.59 -0.81 6.25
C ILE A 135 -12.26 -1.47 6.61
N VAL A 136 -11.62 -1.05 7.70
CA VAL A 136 -10.38 -1.68 8.20
C VAL A 136 -10.62 -3.17 8.49
N ASN A 137 -11.67 -3.50 9.25
CA ASN A 137 -12.03 -4.89 9.55
C ASN A 137 -12.31 -5.70 8.27
N GLU A 138 -13.04 -5.11 7.32
CA GLU A 138 -13.35 -5.80 6.07
C GLU A 138 -12.08 -6.07 5.25
N LEU A 139 -11.23 -5.07 5.04
CA LEU A 139 -9.97 -5.23 4.31
C LEU A 139 -9.08 -6.32 4.93
N LEU A 140 -9.02 -6.37 6.27
CA LEU A 140 -8.28 -7.42 6.99
C LEU A 140 -8.90 -8.80 6.79
N SER A 141 -10.23 -8.91 6.79
CA SER A 141 -10.95 -10.17 6.54
C SER A 141 -10.78 -10.71 5.11
N VAL A 142 -10.64 -9.81 4.13
CA VAL A 142 -10.30 -10.07 2.72
C VAL A 142 -8.81 -10.46 2.54
N GLY A 143 -8.04 -10.41 3.63
CA GLY A 143 -6.64 -10.84 3.64
C GLY A 143 -5.67 -9.79 3.12
N PHE A 144 -5.96 -8.50 3.33
CA PHE A 144 -4.92 -7.47 3.30
C PHE A 144 -3.93 -7.75 4.44
N ASP A 145 -2.63 -7.60 4.16
CA ASP A 145 -1.60 -7.83 5.16
C ASP A 145 -1.61 -6.70 6.21
N PRO A 146 -1.89 -6.99 7.50
CA PRO A 146 -1.86 -6.00 8.58
C PRO A 146 -0.45 -5.44 8.83
N ASN A 147 0.59 -6.07 8.28
CA ASN A 147 1.99 -5.70 8.47
C ASN A 147 2.62 -5.05 7.25
N GLN A 148 1.85 -4.83 6.18
CA GLN A 148 2.35 -4.24 4.96
C GLN A 148 2.93 -2.84 5.24
N PRO A 149 4.22 -2.59 5.00
CA PRO A 149 4.80 -1.26 5.19
C PRO A 149 4.39 -0.29 4.06
N ASP A 150 4.21 0.98 4.41
CA ASP A 150 4.17 2.11 3.47
C ASP A 150 5.57 2.54 3.00
N SER A 151 5.66 3.61 2.20
CA SER A 151 6.91 4.17 1.68
C SER A 151 7.89 4.66 2.77
N PHE A 152 7.44 4.84 4.01
CA PHE A 152 8.26 5.21 5.17
C PHE A 152 8.56 4.01 6.08
N GLY A 153 8.23 2.79 5.64
CA GLY A 153 8.35 1.56 6.41
C GLY A 153 7.31 1.44 7.53
N ARG A 154 6.31 2.33 7.57
CA ARG A 154 5.28 2.32 8.62
C ARG A 154 4.21 1.31 8.25
N THR A 155 3.88 0.43 9.18
CA THR A 155 2.74 -0.49 9.07
C THR A 155 1.43 0.22 9.46
N PRO A 156 0.24 -0.35 9.16
CA PRO A 156 -1.04 0.15 9.67
C PRO A 156 -1.04 0.40 11.18
N LEU A 157 -0.35 -0.46 11.96
CA LEU A 157 -0.23 -0.30 13.41
C LEU A 157 0.56 0.96 13.82
N HIS A 158 1.58 1.36 13.05
CA HIS A 158 2.25 2.65 13.25
C HIS A 158 1.30 3.82 13.01
N TRP A 159 0.39 3.72 12.03
CA TRP A 159 -0.60 4.76 11.76
C TRP A 159 -1.60 4.88 12.92
N ALA A 160 -2.11 3.78 13.46
CA ALA A 160 -2.96 3.80 14.65
C ALA A 160 -2.26 4.47 15.85
N ALA A 161 -0.98 4.16 16.06
CA ALA A 161 -0.15 4.80 17.08
C ALA A 161 0.01 6.31 16.86
N LEU A 162 0.25 6.75 15.61
CA LEU A 162 0.39 8.17 15.26
C LEU A 162 -0.91 8.96 15.41
N LEU A 163 -2.05 8.31 15.20
CA LEU A 163 -3.38 8.90 15.34
C LEU A 163 -3.88 8.89 16.79
N LEU A 164 -3.17 8.21 17.71
CA LEU A 164 -3.59 7.98 19.10
C LEU A 164 -4.95 7.28 19.20
N ASP A 165 -5.21 6.38 18.25
CA ASP A 165 -6.47 5.66 18.10
C ASP A 165 -6.33 4.24 18.67
N TRP A 166 -6.76 4.07 19.92
CA TRP A 166 -6.63 2.81 20.66
C TRP A 166 -7.55 1.71 20.15
N ASP A 167 -8.73 2.07 19.64
CA ASP A 167 -9.68 1.11 19.10
C ASP A 167 -9.14 0.55 17.79
N LEU A 168 -8.58 1.41 16.92
CA LEU A 168 -7.88 0.98 15.73
C LEU A 168 -6.64 0.13 16.06
N PHE A 169 -5.85 0.56 17.06
CA PHE A 169 -4.65 -0.16 17.49
C PHE A 169 -5.00 -1.58 17.96
N SER A 170 -6.03 -1.72 18.80
CA SER A 170 -6.52 -3.01 19.30
C SER A 170 -7.09 -3.89 18.18
N THR A 171 -7.84 -3.28 17.25
CA THR A 171 -8.37 -3.96 16.07
C THR A 171 -7.26 -4.52 15.18
N LEU A 172 -6.19 -3.75 14.96
CA LEU A 172 -5.06 -4.20 14.16
C LEU A 172 -4.27 -5.33 14.84
N ILE A 173 -4.11 -5.28 16.16
CA ILE A 173 -3.46 -6.37 16.94
C ILE A 173 -4.28 -7.66 16.87
N SER A 174 -5.61 -7.59 16.99
CA SER A 174 -6.45 -8.80 16.93
C SER A 174 -6.38 -9.49 15.57
N HIS A 175 -5.98 -8.77 14.52
CA HIS A 175 -5.73 -9.30 13.18
C HIS A 175 -4.27 -9.69 12.92
N GLY A 176 -3.39 -9.72 13.94
CA GLY A 176 -2.01 -10.21 13.81
C GLY A 176 -0.98 -9.15 13.40
N SER A 177 -1.23 -7.88 13.69
CA SER A 177 -0.21 -6.84 13.52
C SER A 177 1.00 -7.05 14.43
N ASP A 178 2.19 -6.86 13.88
CA ASP A 178 3.47 -6.96 14.57
C ASP A 178 3.79 -5.67 15.32
N LEU A 179 3.76 -5.77 16.65
CA LEU A 179 4.16 -4.71 17.59
C LEU A 179 5.64 -4.32 17.46
N GLN A 180 6.47 -5.20 16.90
CA GLN A 180 7.91 -5.05 16.79
C GLN A 180 8.38 -4.54 15.42
N ALA A 181 7.46 -4.38 14.47
CA ALA A 181 7.76 -3.83 13.16
C ALA A 181 8.47 -2.48 13.29
N ARG A 182 9.49 -2.22 12.47
CA ARG A 182 10.26 -0.97 12.51
C ARG A 182 10.06 -0.18 11.24
N SER A 183 9.65 1.08 11.39
CA SER A 183 9.72 2.08 10.32
C SER A 183 11.16 2.30 9.84
N LEU A 184 11.34 2.99 8.71
CA LEU A 184 12.67 3.35 8.20
C LEU A 184 13.48 4.22 9.19
N THR A 185 12.81 4.89 10.13
CA THR A 185 13.46 5.63 11.22
C THR A 185 13.83 4.76 12.43
N GLY A 186 13.58 3.45 12.36
CA GLY A 186 13.87 2.47 13.41
C GLY A 186 12.87 2.44 14.57
N LYS A 187 11.82 3.28 14.53
CA LYS A 187 10.77 3.35 15.55
C LYS A 187 9.76 2.22 15.36
N THR A 188 9.33 1.62 16.47
CA THR A 188 8.19 0.69 16.53
C THR A 188 6.87 1.46 16.73
N PRO A 189 5.70 0.84 16.47
CA PRO A 189 4.40 1.47 16.75
C PRO A 189 4.29 1.97 18.20
N VAL A 190 4.67 1.14 19.17
CA VAL A 190 4.58 1.47 20.60
C VAL A 190 5.47 2.67 20.98
N CYS A 191 6.67 2.77 20.40
CA CYS A 191 7.55 3.90 20.63
C CYS A 191 6.96 5.23 20.12
N LEU A 192 6.09 5.21 19.10
CA LEU A 192 5.42 6.40 18.60
C LEU A 192 4.34 6.90 19.57
N CYS A 193 3.69 6.01 20.31
CA CYS A 193 2.75 6.40 21.36
C CYS A 193 3.46 7.10 22.53
N TYR A 194 4.67 6.66 22.91
CA TYR A 194 5.34 7.06 24.17
C TYR A 194 5.48 8.56 24.41
N HIS A 195 5.72 9.36 23.36
CA HIS A 195 5.81 10.82 23.52
C HIS A 195 4.49 11.44 23.97
N PHE A 196 3.35 10.87 23.60
CA PHE A 196 2.01 11.35 23.95
C PHE A 196 1.47 10.72 25.24
N LEU A 197 1.96 9.54 25.60
CA LEU A 197 1.64 8.83 26.86
C LEU A 197 2.13 9.57 28.12
N LYS A 198 3.07 10.51 27.98
CA LYS A 198 3.52 11.36 29.08
C LYS A 198 2.50 12.45 29.45
N ASP A 199 1.62 12.79 28.51
CA ASP A 199 0.67 13.90 28.63
C ASP A 199 -0.78 13.44 28.86
N THR A 200 -1.05 12.12 28.86
CA THR A 200 -2.39 11.55 29.12
C THR A 200 -2.53 10.97 30.54
N PRO A 201 -3.68 11.16 31.22
CA PRO A 201 -3.91 10.60 32.55
C PRO A 201 -4.01 9.06 32.52
N SER A 202 -3.50 8.42 33.57
CA SER A 202 -3.04 7.03 33.66
C SER A 202 -4.10 5.90 33.56
N SER A 203 -5.35 6.17 33.18
CA SER A 203 -6.42 5.14 33.21
C SER A 203 -6.41 4.18 32.03
N ASP A 204 -5.95 4.61 30.86
CA ASP A 204 -6.14 3.86 29.61
C ASP A 204 -5.02 2.83 29.34
N PHE A 205 -4.04 2.77 30.24
CA PHE A 205 -2.80 2.02 30.04
C PHE A 205 -2.78 0.61 30.62
N SER A 206 -3.62 0.33 31.62
CA SER A 206 -3.64 -0.99 32.27
C SER A 206 -3.96 -2.09 31.27
N SER A 207 -4.90 -1.83 30.35
CA SER A 207 -5.32 -2.75 29.30
C SER A 207 -4.21 -3.04 28.27
N LEU A 208 -3.29 -2.09 28.05
CA LEU A 208 -2.17 -2.26 27.11
C LEU A 208 -1.12 -3.23 27.67
N CYS A 209 -0.75 -3.10 28.95
CA CYS A 209 0.19 -4.02 29.58
C CYS A 209 -0.35 -5.46 29.59
N ASP A 210 -1.66 -5.62 29.73
CA ASP A 210 -2.32 -6.93 29.70
C ASP A 210 -2.35 -7.53 28.28
N ALA A 211 -2.52 -6.71 27.23
CA ALA A 211 -2.52 -7.15 25.84
C ALA A 211 -1.10 -7.40 25.25
N VAL A 212 -0.08 -6.73 25.78
CA VAL A 212 1.33 -6.83 25.34
C VAL A 212 2.12 -7.84 26.20
N SER A 213 1.51 -8.39 27.25
CA SER A 213 2.12 -9.45 28.04
C SER A 213 2.38 -10.68 27.16
N PRO A 214 3.64 -11.13 27.01
CA PRO A 214 3.92 -12.33 26.23
C PRO A 214 3.22 -13.49 26.91
N VAL A 215 2.38 -14.21 26.17
CA VAL A 215 1.93 -15.54 26.57
C VAL A 215 3.20 -16.38 26.68
N SER A 216 3.72 -16.52 27.90
CA SER A 216 4.90 -17.30 28.22
C SER A 216 4.66 -18.76 27.78
N PRO A 217 5.47 -19.35 26.88
CA PRO A 217 5.33 -20.75 26.56
C PRO A 217 6.25 -21.56 27.49
N PHE A 218 6.02 -21.54 28.80
CA PHE A 218 6.65 -22.51 29.72
C PHE A 218 5.73 -22.74 30.93
N HIS A 219 4.87 -23.76 30.81
CA HIS A 219 4.37 -24.54 31.94
C HIS A 219 4.83 -25.99 31.70
N GLY A 220 5.52 -26.58 32.68
CA GLY A 220 5.85 -28.02 32.72
C GLY A 220 7.34 -28.30 32.76
#